data_AF-A0A2X4UNC2-F1
#
_entry.id   AF-A0A2X4UNC2-F1
#
_cell.length_a   1.000
_cell.length_b   1.000
_cell.length_c   1.000
_cell.angle_alpha   90.00
_cell.angle_beta   90.00
_cell.angle_gamma   90.00
#
_symmetry.space_group_name_H-M   'P 1'
#
loop_
_entity.id
_entity.type
_entity.pdbx_description
1 polymer ?
#
loop_
_entity_poly.entity_id
_entity_poly.type
_entity_poly.pdbx_seq_one_letter_code
_entity_poly.pdbx_strand_id
1 'polypeptide(L)' 'MNIVVLILFLVAGLLIGGAWSAYQNDSKLLTVVAGVLAAITVAAALAWLLDIFSAGVAAK' A
#
# COMPACT_ATOMS: atom_id res chain seq x y z
N MET A 1 8.71 14.93 6.99
CA MET A 1 7.92 14.11 6.04
C MET A 1 8.70 12.84 5.77
N ASN A 2 8.21 11.67 6.18
CA ASN A 2 8.97 10.42 6.03
C ASN A 2 8.78 9.86 4.61
N ILE A 3 9.85 9.89 3.81
CA ILE A 3 9.86 9.47 2.40
C ILE A 3 9.41 8.00 2.24
N VAL A 4 9.65 7.16 3.25
CA VAL A 4 9.27 5.73 3.23
C VAL A 4 7.75 5.56 3.12
N VAL A 5 6.96 6.40 3.81
CA VAL A 5 5.50 6.32 3.75
C VAL A 5 5.00 6.66 2.33
N LEU A 6 5.60 7.66 1.68
CA LEU A 6 5.26 8.03 0.30
C LEU A 6 5.61 6.89 -0.68
N ILE A 7 6.75 6.23 -0.50
CA ILE A 7 7.15 5.07 -1.30
C ILE A 7 6.14 3.92 -1.12
N LEU A 8 5.69 3.63 0.11
CA LEU A 8 4.71 2.58 0.35
C LEU A 8 3.37 2.88 -0.35
N PHE A 9 2.92 4.13 -0.39
CA PHE A 9 1.74 4.51 -1.16
C PHE A 9 1.93 4.37 -2.67
N LEU A 10 3.12 4.70 -3.20
CA LEU A 10 3.43 4.47 -4.61
C LEU A 10 3.45 2.98 -4.97
N VAL A 11 4.03 2.14 -4.11
CA VAL A 11 4.05 0.68 -4.29
C VAL A 11 2.65 0.09 -4.18
N ALA A 12 1.82 0.58 -3.25
CA ALA A 12 0.42 0.17 -3.15
C ALA A 12 -0.34 0.50 -4.44
N GLY A 13 -0.19 1.72 -4.98
CA GLY A 13 -0.80 2.10 -6.26
C GLY A 13 -0.32 1.24 -7.43
N LEU A 14 0.99 0.94 -7.48
CA LEU A 14 1.58 0.05 -8.49
C LEU A 14 1.01 -1.38 -8.41
N LEU A 15 0.85 -1.92 -7.20
CA LEU A 15 0.27 -3.25 -6.98
C LEU A 15 -1.19 -3.33 -7.38
N ILE A 16 -1.98 -2.27 -7.13
CA ILE A 16 -3.37 -2.18 -7.58
C ILE A 16 -3.44 -2.12 -9.11
N GLY A 17 -2.57 -1.33 -9.74
CA GLY A 17 -2.45 -1.29 -11.21
C GLY A 17 -2.02 -2.64 -11.80
N GLY A 18 -1.09 -3.33 -11.14
CA GLY A 18 -0.67 -4.69 -11.49
C GLY A 18 -1.77 -5.73 -11.33
N ALA A 19 -2.60 -5.61 -10.28
CA ALA A 19 -3.78 -6.45 -10.09
C ALA A 19 -4.81 -6.25 -11.22
N TRP A 20 -5.05 -5.01 -11.65
CA TRP A 20 -5.93 -4.72 -12.78
C TRP A 20 -5.39 -5.26 -14.11
N SER A 21 -4.07 -5.12 -14.34
CA SER A 21 -3.42 -5.70 -15.52
C SER A 21 -3.50 -7.23 -15.53
N ALA A 22 -3.33 -7.87 -14.37
CA ALA A 22 -3.50 -9.31 -14.21
C ALA A 22 -4.95 -9.77 -14.44
N TYR A 23 -5.92 -8.96 -14.03
CA TYR A 23 -7.34 -9.24 -14.23
C TYR A 23 -7.70 -9.24 -15.71
N GLN A 24 -7.18 -8.27 -16.48
CA GLN A 24 -7.38 -8.21 -17.92
C GLN A 24 -6.71 -9.36 -18.68
N ASN A 25 -5.74 -10.04 -18.07
CA ASN A 25 -5.00 -11.15 -18.68
C ASN A 25 -5.62 -12.53 -18.37
N ASP A 26 -6.90 -12.57 -17.95
CA ASP A 26 -7.66 -13.76 -17.50
C ASP A 26 -7.04 -14.53 -16.31
N SER A 27 -5.95 -14.03 -15.73
CA SER A 27 -5.23 -14.67 -14.64
C SER A 27 -5.80 -14.25 -13.28
N LYS A 28 -6.91 -14.90 -12.92
CA LYS A 28 -7.65 -14.64 -11.66
C LYS A 28 -6.78 -14.86 -10.42
N LEU A 29 -5.90 -15.86 -10.43
CA LEU A 29 -4.98 -16.13 -9.32
C LEU A 29 -3.99 -14.98 -9.12
N LEU A 30 -3.39 -14.49 -10.20
CA LEU A 30 -2.40 -13.40 -10.12
C LEU A 30 -3.05 -12.08 -9.67
N THR A 31 -4.30 -11.85 -10.09
CA THR A 31 -5.11 -10.70 -9.64
C THR A 31 -5.35 -10.72 -8.14
N VAL A 32 -5.76 -11.87 -7.60
CA VAL A 32 -6.04 -12.02 -6.17
C VAL A 32 -4.76 -11.85 -5.35
N VAL A 33 -3.66 -12.46 -5.78
CA VAL A 33 -2.36 -12.32 -5.09
C VAL A 33 -1.89 -10.86 -5.09
N ALA A 34 -1.96 -10.18 -6.24
CA ALA A 34 -1.59 -8.77 -6.35
C ALA A 34 -2.53 -7.86 -5.51
N GLY A 35 -3.82 -8.17 -5.46
CA GLY A 35 -4.79 -7.45 -4.64
C GLY A 35 -4.55 -7.63 -3.13
N VAL A 36 -4.22 -8.84 -2.68
CA VAL A 36 -3.87 -9.11 -1.27
C VAL A 36 -2.57 -8.40 -0.90
N LEU A 37 -1.55 -8.44 -1.76
CA LEU A 37 -0.30 -7.70 -1.55
C LEU A 37 -0.52 -6.19 -1.50
N ALA A 38 -1.38 -5.65 -2.36
CA ALA A 38 -1.78 -4.24 -2.31
C ALA A 38 -2.43 -3.89 -0.96
N ALA A 39 -3.36 -4.71 -0.48
CA ALA A 39 -4.04 -4.49 0.79
C ALA A 39 -3.07 -4.46 1.99
N ILE A 40 -2.13 -5.41 2.04
CA ILE A 40 -1.08 -5.46 3.08
C ILE A 40 -0.20 -4.20 3.01
N THR A 41 0.19 -3.78 1.81
CA THR A 41 1.04 -2.60 1.61
C THR A 41 0.33 -1.32 2.05
N VAL A 42 -0.97 -1.18 1.76
CA VAL A 42 -1.78 -0.05 2.24
C VAL A 42 -1.88 -0.05 3.77
N ALA A 43 -2.12 -1.22 4.39
CA ALA A 43 -2.21 -1.34 5.85
C ALA A 43 -0.89 -0.94 6.53
N ALA A 44 0.25 -1.37 5.98
CA ALA A 44 1.57 -0.99 6.48
C ALA A 44 1.86 0.52 6.32
N ALA A 45 1.48 1.10 5.18
CA ALA A 45 1.62 2.54 4.94
C ALA A 45 0.81 3.37 5.93
N LEU A 46 -0.44 2.94 6.20
CA LEU A 46 -1.33 3.59 7.16
C LEU A 46 -0.82 3.45 8.60
N ALA A 47 -0.35 2.27 9.01
CA ALA A 47 0.18 2.06 10.35
C ALA A 47 1.35 3.02 10.65
N TRP A 48 2.30 3.17 9.71
CA TRP A 48 3.41 4.11 9.88
C TRP A 48 2.99 5.58 9.75
N LEU A 49 2.03 5.91 8.88
CA LEU A 49 1.49 7.26 8.79
C LEU A 49 0.85 7.69 10.12
N LEU A 50 0.07 6.80 10.73
CA LEU A 50 -0.64 7.05 11.99
C LEU A 50 0.32 7.09 13.18
N ASP A 51 1.34 6.22 13.20
CA ASP A 51 2.39 6.24 14.23
C ASP A 51 3.18 7.56 14.21
N ILE A 52 3.59 8.01 13.02
CA ILE A 52 4.24 9.32 12.83
C ILE A 52 3.32 10.47 13.27
N PHE A 53 2.02 10.40 12.96
CA PHE A 53 1.06 11.41 13.36
C PHE A 53 0.87 11.44 14.90
N SER A 54 0.78 10.27 15.53
CA SER A 54 0.68 10.12 16.99
C SER A 54 1.93 10.65 17.71
N ALA A 55 3.13 10.30 17.23
CA ALA A 55 4.38 10.81 17.78
C ALA A 55 4.50 12.34 17.66
N GLY A 56 3.96 12.94 16.58
CA GLY A 56 3.90 14.39 16.41
C GLY A 56 2.88 15.08 17.33
N VAL A 57 1.80 14.41 17.71
CA VAL A 57 0.80 14.92 18.68
C VAL A 57 1.31 14.83 20.11
N ALA A 58 2.01 13.75 20.49
CA ALA A 58 2.57 13.58 21.83
C ALA A 58 3.81 14.46 22.12
N ALA A 59 4.46 14.99 21.09
CA ALA A 59 5.62 15.88 21.20
C ALA A 59 5.24 17.37 21.36
N LYS A 60 3.95 17.70 21.44
CA LYS A 60 3.41 19.05 21.63
C LYS A 60 2.71 19.17 22.98
#